data_AF-A0A956X1J1-F1
#
_entry.id   AF-A0A956X1J1-F1
#
_cell.length_a   1.000
_cell.length_b   1.000
_cell.length_c   1.000
_cell.angle_alpha   90.00
_cell.angle_beta   90.00
_cell.angle_gamma   90.00
#
_symmetry.space_group_name_H-M   'P 1'
#
loop_
_entity.id
_entity.type
_entity.pdbx_description
1 polymer ?
#
loop_
_entity_poly.entity_id
_entity_poly.type
_entity_poly.pdbx_seq_one_letter_code
_entity_poly.pdbx_strand_id
1 'polypeptide(L)'
;MRKLSLTLVLLVVMALLVSACGGAEPAPATAPQTGGDTAQVEATAPPADAAADTAAEPTLDPNAPTPEPTPVVNTFGQCDNPVRLWHGLTGSDGAVFAEMLQQYAAANPDACFESQGIPWDLFFQKYPTAVAAGAPPDMVIFHAAEVTQMASEGLMESMEDFFASSGIGKDEFNDVLINQITVDGQTMAVPFDNHGWLLWYNTKVIEDAGLDPNNLPTNGDEFIQWAQQITTDVNGKHPTDEGFDKDNVQVWGMEFTWPRYTVPTTLWQFGGSVISEDGKTATLNSPESIAAIQYWHDLMYKYYVAPPAVPGKMWAGDLYKNNQLAFMWEGTWT
;
A
#
# COMPACT_ATOMS: atom_id res chain seq x y z
N MET A 1 1.10 -48.29 -2.56
CA MET A 1 0.61 -47.24 -1.64
C MET A 1 0.43 -47.77 -0.20
N ARG A 2 1.50 -48.27 0.45
CA ARG A 2 1.43 -48.76 1.84
C ARG A 2 2.73 -48.59 2.64
N LYS A 3 3.66 -47.76 2.14
CA LYS A 3 4.95 -47.48 2.79
C LYS A 3 5.27 -45.98 2.95
N LEU A 4 4.37 -45.08 2.54
CA LEU A 4 4.52 -43.63 2.77
C LEU A 4 3.83 -43.12 4.05
N SER A 5 2.99 -43.94 4.69
CA SER A 5 2.14 -43.51 5.81
C SER A 5 2.78 -43.64 7.20
N LEU A 6 3.97 -44.25 7.32
CA LEU A 6 4.65 -44.41 8.63
C LEU A 6 5.67 -43.29 8.92
N THR A 7 6.19 -42.62 7.91
CA THR A 7 7.26 -41.61 8.09
C THR A 7 6.69 -40.25 8.53
N LEU A 8 5.42 -39.97 8.23
CA LEU A 8 4.76 -38.70 8.60
C LEU A 8 4.27 -38.67 10.05
N VAL A 9 4.04 -39.83 10.66
CA VAL A 9 3.58 -39.94 12.07
C VAL A 9 4.73 -39.78 13.06
N LEU A 10 5.97 -40.02 12.65
CA LEU A 10 7.14 -39.92 13.53
C LEU A 10 7.68 -38.48 13.68
N LEU A 11 7.37 -37.59 12.74
CA LEU A 11 7.83 -36.19 12.75
C LEU A 11 6.89 -35.26 13.57
N VAL A 12 5.63 -35.64 13.74
CA VAL A 12 4.64 -34.84 14.52
C VAL A 12 4.75 -35.09 16.03
N VAL A 13 5.36 -36.21 16.45
CA VAL A 13 5.52 -36.55 17.88
C VAL A 13 6.77 -35.93 18.51
N MET A 14 7.71 -35.39 17.71
CA MET A 14 8.95 -34.79 18.22
C MET A 14 8.86 -33.28 18.49
N ALA A 15 7.76 -32.62 18.11
CA ALA A 15 7.57 -31.17 18.28
C ALA A 15 6.81 -30.77 19.56
N LEU A 16 6.39 -31.73 20.40
CA LEU A 16 5.54 -31.49 21.58
C LEU A 16 6.23 -31.73 22.95
N LEU A 17 7.57 -31.75 23.01
CA LEU A 17 8.30 -32.11 24.24
C LEU A 17 9.37 -31.11 24.72
N VAL A 18 9.21 -29.81 24.43
CA VAL A 18 10.05 -28.78 25.07
C VAL A 18 9.19 -27.65 25.66
N SER A 19 8.40 -27.99 26.68
CA SER A 19 7.96 -27.03 27.70
C SER A 19 7.93 -27.72 29.07
N ALA A 20 9.01 -27.59 29.84
CA ALA A 20 9.00 -27.70 31.31
C ALA A 20 10.44 -27.56 31.85
N CYS A 21 10.67 -26.47 32.59
CA CYS A 21 11.70 -26.17 33.62
C CYS A 21 12.00 -24.66 33.47
N GLY A 22 11.55 -23.72 34.31
CA GLY A 22 11.32 -23.77 35.75
C GLY A 22 12.63 -23.49 36.48
N GLY A 23 12.98 -22.21 36.73
CA GLY A 23 14.19 -21.86 37.48
C GLY A 23 14.51 -20.38 37.61
N ALA A 24 14.04 -19.79 38.72
CA ALA A 24 14.59 -18.73 39.57
C ALA A 24 15.43 -17.56 38.98
N GLU A 25 14.89 -16.36 39.22
CA GLU A 25 15.51 -15.04 39.18
C GLU A 25 16.57 -14.82 40.29
N PRO A 26 17.61 -14.01 40.06
CA PRO A 26 18.31 -13.32 41.13
C PRO A 26 18.10 -11.79 41.08
N ALA A 27 17.75 -11.25 42.24
CA ALA A 27 17.61 -9.85 42.58
C ALA A 27 18.90 -9.02 42.38
N PRO A 28 18.81 -7.69 42.25
CA PRO A 28 19.95 -6.83 41.93
C PRO A 28 20.83 -6.53 43.15
N ALA A 29 22.13 -6.39 42.92
CA ALA A 29 23.11 -6.00 43.92
C ALA A 29 23.06 -4.50 44.23
N THR A 30 23.06 -4.16 45.51
CA THR A 30 23.12 -2.80 46.07
C THR A 30 24.55 -2.30 46.34
N ALA A 31 24.71 -0.96 46.20
CA ALA A 31 25.55 -0.03 46.98
C ALA A 31 27.06 0.13 46.60
N PRO A 32 27.67 1.35 46.77
CA PRO A 32 27.36 2.31 47.84
C PRO A 32 27.18 3.79 47.49
N GLN A 33 26.49 4.44 48.42
CA GLN A 33 26.28 5.87 48.58
C GLN A 33 27.56 6.63 48.98
N THR A 34 27.63 7.87 48.51
CA THR A 34 28.17 9.04 49.21
C THR A 34 27.08 10.11 49.03
N GLY A 35 26.52 10.81 50.02
CA GLY A 35 27.06 11.35 51.25
C GLY A 35 26.99 12.87 51.12
N GLY A 36 25.92 13.51 51.63
CA GLY A 36 25.77 14.98 51.58
C GLY A 36 24.38 15.47 52.00
N ASP A 37 24.22 15.71 53.31
CA ASP A 37 23.12 16.41 53.97
C ASP A 37 22.83 17.80 53.36
N THR A 38 21.54 18.20 53.31
CA THR A 38 21.02 19.27 54.18
C THR A 38 19.51 19.49 54.04
N ALA A 39 18.83 19.29 55.18
CA ALA A 39 17.74 20.05 55.76
C ALA A 39 16.50 20.48 54.94
N GLN A 40 15.36 19.91 55.34
CA GLN A 40 13.99 20.36 55.13
C GLN A 40 13.75 21.81 55.59
N VAL A 41 12.90 22.53 54.85
CA VAL A 41 11.97 23.51 55.41
C VAL A 41 10.59 23.27 54.80
N GLU A 42 9.66 22.86 55.65
CA GLU A 42 8.23 22.72 55.39
C GLU A 42 7.55 24.06 55.70
N ALA A 43 6.77 24.60 54.76
CA ALA A 43 5.88 25.74 55.03
C ALA A 43 4.67 25.74 54.07
N THR A 44 3.58 25.14 54.55
CA THR A 44 2.17 25.58 54.45
C THR A 44 1.68 26.33 53.21
N ALA A 45 0.74 25.70 52.47
CA ALA A 45 -0.14 26.35 51.49
C ALA A 45 -1.38 27.01 52.12
N PRO A 46 -2.00 27.98 51.41
CA PRO A 46 -3.46 28.03 51.29
C PRO A 46 -3.93 28.18 49.80
N PRO A 47 -5.23 28.00 49.51
CA PRO A 47 -5.67 27.14 48.41
C PRO A 47 -6.39 27.85 47.24
N ALA A 48 -6.66 27.07 46.19
CA ALA A 48 -7.88 27.05 45.34
C ALA A 48 -7.61 27.08 43.81
N ASP A 49 -8.10 26.02 43.17
CA ASP A 49 -8.68 25.91 41.83
C ASP A 49 -7.95 26.47 40.59
N ALA A 50 -7.38 25.56 39.81
CA ALA A 50 -7.91 25.18 38.49
C ALA A 50 -7.09 24.00 37.95
N ALA A 51 -7.56 22.77 38.17
CA ALA A 51 -7.02 21.60 37.49
C ALA A 51 -7.47 21.65 36.02
N ALA A 52 -6.57 22.07 35.13
CA ALA A 52 -6.67 21.75 33.72
C ALA A 52 -6.30 20.27 33.57
N ASP A 53 -7.26 19.50 33.10
CA ASP A 53 -7.11 18.09 32.75
C ASP A 53 -6.13 17.98 31.57
N THR A 54 -4.85 17.73 31.85
CA THR A 54 -3.88 17.34 30.84
C THR A 54 -4.21 15.91 30.42
N ALA A 55 -5.07 15.78 29.41
CA ALA A 55 -5.24 14.54 28.68
C ALA A 55 -3.87 14.15 28.11
N ALA A 56 -3.31 13.05 28.61
CA ALA A 56 -2.13 12.43 28.02
C ALA A 56 -2.46 12.09 26.56
N GLU A 57 -1.55 12.45 25.64
CA GLU A 57 -1.65 12.02 24.25
C GLU A 57 -1.74 10.50 24.18
N PRO A 58 -2.63 9.93 23.37
CA PRO A 58 -2.81 8.50 23.29
C PRO A 58 -1.53 7.88 22.73
N THR A 59 -0.86 7.06 23.54
CA THR A 59 0.18 6.15 23.07
C THR A 59 -0.45 5.18 22.08
N LEU A 60 -0.19 5.38 20.79
CA LEU A 60 -0.60 4.44 19.74
C LEU A 60 0.18 3.13 19.94
N ASP A 61 -0.52 2.05 20.26
CA ASP A 61 0.04 0.70 20.21
C ASP A 61 0.24 0.33 18.74
N PRO A 62 1.49 0.12 18.26
CA PRO A 62 1.76 -0.25 16.87
C PRO A 62 1.21 -1.64 16.50
N ASN A 63 0.70 -2.41 17.46
CA ASN A 63 0.04 -3.70 17.25
C ASN A 63 -1.48 -3.66 17.45
N ALA A 64 -2.06 -2.49 17.74
CA ALA A 64 -3.52 -2.36 17.78
C ALA A 64 -4.09 -2.70 16.40
N PRO A 65 -5.15 -3.52 16.29
CA PRO A 65 -5.80 -3.77 15.02
C PRO A 65 -6.31 -2.44 14.47
N THR A 66 -5.79 -2.02 13.32
CA THR A 66 -6.38 -0.92 12.55
C THR A 66 -7.84 -1.28 12.28
N PRO A 67 -8.82 -0.38 12.51
CA PRO A 67 -10.21 -0.66 12.17
C PRO A 67 -10.29 -1.10 10.71
N GLU A 68 -10.87 -2.28 10.45
CA GLU A 68 -11.04 -2.72 9.06
C GLU A 68 -11.95 -1.70 8.34
N PRO A 69 -11.52 -1.14 7.21
CA PRO A 69 -12.36 -0.25 6.43
C PRO A 69 -13.63 -1.00 6.02
N THR A 70 -14.79 -0.41 6.32
CA THR A 70 -16.08 -1.00 5.94
C THR A 70 -16.20 -1.00 4.41
N PRO A 71 -16.41 -2.17 3.78
CA PRO A 71 -16.57 -2.24 2.34
C PRO A 71 -17.78 -1.42 1.86
N VAL A 72 -17.64 -0.74 0.73
CA VAL A 72 -18.76 -0.07 0.07
C VAL A 72 -19.50 -1.10 -0.77
N VAL A 73 -20.77 -1.36 -0.44
CA VAL A 73 -21.63 -2.31 -1.16
C VAL A 73 -22.70 -1.53 -1.92
N ASN A 74 -22.76 -1.72 -3.23
CA ASN A 74 -23.73 -1.11 -4.14
C ASN A 74 -24.51 -2.19 -4.88
N THR A 75 -25.83 -2.03 -4.99
CA THR A 75 -26.70 -2.96 -5.72
C THR A 75 -27.25 -2.31 -6.97
N PHE A 76 -27.19 -3.01 -8.11
CA PHE A 76 -27.68 -2.53 -9.40
C PHE A 76 -28.64 -3.56 -10.02
N GLY A 77 -29.74 -3.09 -10.63
CA GLY A 77 -30.81 -3.98 -11.11
C GLY A 77 -31.71 -4.52 -9.98
N GLN A 78 -32.64 -5.42 -10.32
CA GLN A 78 -33.55 -6.05 -9.35
C GLN A 78 -33.76 -7.53 -9.68
N CYS A 79 -33.24 -8.42 -8.83
CA CYS A 79 -33.42 -9.86 -8.94
C CYS A 79 -33.16 -10.55 -7.57
N ASP A 80 -33.53 -11.82 -7.46
CA ASP A 80 -33.33 -12.60 -6.23
C ASP A 80 -31.88 -13.04 -6.00
N ASN A 81 -31.09 -13.23 -7.07
CA ASN A 81 -29.72 -13.74 -7.01
C ASN A 81 -28.79 -12.85 -7.86
N PRO A 82 -28.35 -11.69 -7.33
CA PRO A 82 -27.43 -10.82 -8.05
C PRO A 82 -26.04 -11.44 -8.17
N VAL A 83 -25.33 -11.11 -9.25
CA VAL A 83 -23.91 -11.44 -9.42
C VAL A 83 -23.12 -10.70 -8.34
N ARG A 84 -22.47 -11.44 -7.44
CA ARG A 84 -21.60 -10.89 -6.39
C ARG A 84 -20.26 -10.55 -7.00
N LEU A 85 -19.95 -9.27 -7.08
CA LEU A 85 -18.76 -8.74 -7.75
C LEU A 85 -17.87 -8.02 -6.75
N TRP A 86 -16.64 -8.49 -6.55
CA TRP A 86 -15.66 -7.80 -5.69
C TRP A 86 -14.57 -7.13 -6.52
N HIS A 87 -14.13 -5.95 -6.08
CA HIS A 87 -13.06 -5.20 -6.74
C HIS A 87 -12.36 -4.24 -5.77
N GLY A 88 -11.15 -3.79 -6.13
CA GLY A 88 -10.46 -2.72 -5.41
C GLY A 88 -10.59 -1.32 -6.02
N LEU A 89 -11.45 -1.15 -7.03
CA LEU A 89 -11.80 0.17 -7.58
C LEU A 89 -12.50 1.00 -6.49
N THR A 90 -11.83 2.07 -6.05
CA THR A 90 -12.29 3.01 -5.02
C THR A 90 -12.13 4.44 -5.53
N GLY A 91 -12.55 5.45 -4.76
CA GLY A 91 -12.43 6.85 -5.19
C GLY A 91 -13.17 7.13 -6.52
N SER A 92 -12.50 7.80 -7.45
CA SER A 92 -13.04 8.11 -8.79
C SER A 92 -13.33 6.88 -9.62
N ASP A 93 -12.44 5.88 -9.63
CA ASP A 93 -12.64 4.64 -10.39
C ASP A 93 -13.88 3.89 -9.92
N GLY A 94 -14.07 3.81 -8.60
CA GLY A 94 -15.25 3.17 -8.02
C GLY A 94 -16.56 3.86 -8.43
N ALA A 95 -16.57 5.19 -8.50
CA ALA A 95 -17.73 5.96 -8.95
C ALA A 95 -18.04 5.73 -10.44
N VAL A 96 -17.02 5.77 -11.31
CA VAL A 96 -17.18 5.49 -12.74
C VAL A 96 -17.67 4.05 -12.96
N PHE A 97 -17.10 3.09 -12.24
CA PHE A 97 -17.50 1.69 -12.34
C PHE A 97 -18.95 1.46 -11.88
N ALA A 98 -19.37 2.13 -10.81
CA ALA A 98 -20.77 2.11 -10.36
C ALA A 98 -21.72 2.65 -11.44
N GLU A 99 -21.35 3.74 -12.13
CA GLU A 99 -22.14 4.27 -13.26
C GLU A 99 -22.21 3.25 -14.42
N MET A 100 -21.12 2.56 -14.74
CA MET A 100 -21.10 1.52 -15.78
C MET A 100 -22.05 0.37 -15.43
N LEU A 101 -22.01 -0.14 -14.20
CA LEU A 101 -22.92 -1.19 -13.73
C LEU A 101 -24.38 -0.72 -13.78
N GLN A 102 -24.64 0.52 -13.39
CA GLN A 102 -25.99 1.10 -13.46
C GLN A 102 -26.51 1.18 -14.89
N GLN A 103 -25.69 1.64 -15.84
CA GLN A 103 -26.06 1.71 -17.25
C GLN A 103 -26.30 0.32 -17.83
N TYR A 104 -25.44 -0.65 -17.51
CA TYR A 104 -25.59 -2.02 -17.98
C TYR A 104 -26.86 -2.68 -17.43
N ALA A 105 -27.14 -2.56 -16.14
CA ALA A 105 -28.37 -3.10 -15.53
C ALA A 105 -29.64 -2.42 -16.06
N ALA A 106 -29.60 -1.12 -16.39
CA ALA A 106 -30.72 -0.42 -17.02
C ALA A 106 -30.98 -0.90 -18.46
N ALA A 107 -29.92 -1.22 -19.21
CA ALA A 107 -30.02 -1.73 -20.57
C ALA A 107 -30.36 -3.23 -20.64
N ASN A 108 -30.08 -3.99 -19.58
CA ASN A 108 -30.25 -5.43 -19.50
C ASN A 108 -31.07 -5.78 -18.24
N PRO A 109 -32.42 -5.80 -18.32
CA PRO A 109 -33.29 -5.97 -17.15
C PRO A 109 -33.08 -7.27 -16.35
N ASP A 110 -32.52 -8.30 -16.98
CA ASP A 110 -32.18 -9.58 -16.34
C ASP A 110 -30.82 -9.55 -15.63
N ALA A 111 -30.03 -8.48 -15.80
CA ALA A 111 -28.73 -8.31 -15.18
C ALA A 111 -28.85 -7.55 -13.85
N CYS A 112 -28.29 -8.13 -12.81
CA CYS A 112 -28.32 -7.59 -11.46
C CYS A 112 -27.00 -7.89 -10.75
N PHE A 113 -26.49 -6.93 -10.00
CA PHE A 113 -25.17 -6.98 -9.39
C PHE A 113 -25.21 -6.53 -7.94
N GLU A 114 -24.44 -7.21 -7.11
CA GLU A 114 -24.03 -6.76 -5.79
C GLU A 114 -22.52 -6.49 -5.88
N SER A 115 -22.15 -5.23 -6.07
CA SER A 115 -20.76 -4.78 -6.21
C SER A 115 -20.21 -4.36 -4.86
N GLN A 116 -19.06 -4.91 -4.50
CA GLN A 116 -18.36 -4.64 -3.24
C GLN A 116 -16.95 -4.09 -3.53
N GLY A 117 -16.77 -2.81 -3.25
CA GLY A 117 -15.46 -2.15 -3.26
C GLY A 117 -14.70 -2.44 -1.97
N ILE A 118 -13.50 -3.02 -2.09
CA ILE A 118 -12.63 -3.42 -0.98
C ILE A 118 -11.23 -2.85 -1.24
N PRO A 119 -10.62 -2.06 -0.34
CA PRO A 119 -9.25 -1.58 -0.54
C PRO A 119 -8.29 -2.72 -0.89
N TRP A 120 -7.42 -2.52 -1.88
CA TRP A 120 -6.60 -3.58 -2.49
C TRP A 120 -5.85 -4.44 -1.47
N ASP A 121 -5.20 -3.82 -0.48
CA ASP A 121 -4.43 -4.53 0.55
C ASP A 121 -5.29 -5.50 1.37
N LEU A 122 -6.55 -5.14 1.62
CA LEU A 122 -7.52 -6.00 2.32
C LEU A 122 -8.13 -7.03 1.35
N PHE A 123 -8.38 -6.65 0.11
CA PHE A 123 -8.98 -7.51 -0.90
C PHE A 123 -8.14 -8.77 -1.16
N PHE A 124 -6.82 -8.62 -1.33
CA PHE A 124 -5.89 -9.73 -1.56
C PHE A 124 -5.79 -10.71 -0.39
N GLN A 125 -6.05 -10.25 0.84
CA GLN A 125 -6.08 -11.11 2.03
C GLN A 125 -7.43 -11.84 2.16
N LYS A 126 -8.53 -11.13 1.85
CA LYS A 126 -9.89 -11.62 2.03
C LYS A 126 -10.30 -12.65 0.98
N TYR A 127 -9.89 -12.47 -0.28
CA TYR A 127 -10.36 -13.30 -1.39
C TYR A 127 -10.01 -14.79 -1.24
N PRO A 128 -8.74 -15.19 -1.02
CA PRO A 128 -8.40 -16.61 -0.83
C PRO A 128 -9.16 -17.24 0.35
N THR A 129 -9.36 -16.48 1.43
CA THR A 129 -10.11 -16.92 2.61
C THR A 129 -11.58 -17.17 2.28
N ALA A 130 -12.22 -16.30 1.50
CA ALA A 130 -13.62 -16.45 1.09
C ALA A 130 -13.82 -17.67 0.18
N VAL A 131 -12.89 -17.91 -0.76
CA VAL A 131 -12.88 -19.11 -1.60
C VAL A 131 -12.73 -20.37 -0.75
N ALA A 132 -11.75 -20.40 0.15
CA ALA A 132 -11.51 -21.54 1.05
C ALA A 132 -12.68 -21.83 2.00
N ALA A 133 -13.42 -20.80 2.41
CA ALA A 133 -14.63 -20.92 3.22
C ALA A 133 -15.86 -21.41 2.44
N GLY A 134 -15.75 -21.59 1.11
CA GLY A 134 -16.86 -22.02 0.25
C GLY A 134 -17.88 -20.91 -0.04
N ALA A 135 -17.50 -19.65 0.12
CA ALA A 135 -18.35 -18.49 -0.15
C ALA A 135 -17.62 -17.45 -1.03
N PRO A 136 -17.05 -17.84 -2.20
CA PRO A 136 -16.40 -16.89 -3.10
C PRO A 136 -17.43 -15.90 -3.68
N PRO A 137 -17.01 -14.70 -4.13
CA PRO A 137 -17.82 -13.91 -5.06
C PRO A 137 -18.00 -14.65 -6.40
N ASP A 138 -18.98 -14.23 -7.19
CA ASP A 138 -19.22 -14.81 -8.52
C ASP A 138 -18.28 -14.21 -9.58
N MET A 139 -17.84 -12.97 -9.38
CA MET A 139 -16.86 -12.30 -10.24
C MET A 139 -15.93 -11.41 -9.42
N VAL A 140 -14.70 -11.24 -9.91
CA VAL A 140 -13.67 -10.39 -9.29
C VAL A 140 -12.97 -9.55 -10.33
N ILE A 141 -12.62 -8.31 -9.97
CA ILE A 141 -11.63 -7.51 -10.71
C ILE A 141 -10.32 -7.57 -9.93
N PHE A 142 -9.29 -8.08 -10.58
CA PHE A 142 -7.95 -8.30 -10.01
C PHE A 142 -6.87 -7.66 -10.86
N HIS A 143 -5.75 -7.31 -10.23
CA HIS A 143 -4.55 -6.93 -10.96
C HIS A 143 -3.95 -8.14 -11.68
N ALA A 144 -3.53 -7.95 -12.93
CA ALA A 144 -2.90 -9.01 -13.73
C ALA A 144 -1.64 -9.61 -13.07
N ALA A 145 -0.95 -8.87 -12.21
CA ALA A 145 0.21 -9.34 -11.45
C ALA A 145 -0.11 -10.51 -10.50
N GLU A 146 -1.38 -10.67 -10.12
CA GLU A 146 -1.83 -11.60 -9.08
C GLU A 146 -2.39 -12.89 -9.71
N VAL A 147 -2.71 -12.84 -11.01
CA VAL A 147 -3.33 -13.95 -11.75
C VAL A 147 -2.49 -15.22 -11.69
N THR A 148 -1.17 -15.12 -11.87
CA THR A 148 -0.29 -16.29 -11.81
C THR A 148 -0.37 -17.01 -10.47
N GLN A 149 -0.32 -16.26 -9.36
CA GLN A 149 -0.41 -16.85 -8.02
C GLN A 149 -1.80 -17.46 -7.80
N MET A 150 -2.86 -16.68 -8.01
CA MET A 150 -4.24 -17.11 -7.76
C MET A 150 -4.64 -18.33 -8.59
N ALA A 151 -4.24 -18.37 -9.87
CA ALA A 151 -4.44 -19.54 -10.74
C ALA A 151 -3.67 -20.77 -10.24
N SER A 152 -2.40 -20.61 -9.85
CA SER A 152 -1.58 -21.72 -9.34
C SER A 152 -2.12 -22.34 -8.03
N GLU A 153 -2.81 -21.53 -7.23
CA GLU A 153 -3.47 -21.95 -6.00
C GLU A 153 -4.88 -22.54 -6.24
N GLY A 154 -5.34 -22.59 -7.49
CA GLY A 154 -6.66 -23.10 -7.87
C GLY A 154 -7.81 -22.16 -7.49
N LEU A 155 -7.53 -20.87 -7.32
CA LEU A 155 -8.49 -19.86 -6.92
C LEU A 155 -9.14 -19.14 -8.11
N MET A 156 -8.88 -19.57 -9.34
CA MET A 156 -9.45 -18.99 -10.56
C MET A 156 -9.91 -20.08 -11.50
N GLU A 157 -10.99 -19.83 -12.22
CA GLU A 157 -11.42 -20.66 -13.33
C GLU A 157 -10.84 -20.17 -14.66
N SER A 158 -10.71 -21.09 -15.61
CA SER A 158 -10.22 -20.79 -16.94
C SER A 158 -11.25 -20.01 -17.76
N MET A 159 -10.80 -18.98 -18.48
CA MET A 159 -11.65 -18.17 -19.36
C MET A 159 -11.70 -18.69 -20.80
N GLU A 160 -11.16 -19.86 -21.10
CA GLU A 160 -11.18 -20.43 -22.46
C GLU A 160 -12.61 -20.55 -23.01
N ASP A 161 -13.55 -21.03 -22.19
CA ASP A 161 -14.96 -21.17 -22.60
C ASP A 161 -15.61 -19.80 -22.86
N PHE A 162 -15.23 -18.77 -22.10
CA PHE A 162 -15.66 -17.40 -22.32
C PHE A 162 -15.16 -16.89 -23.68
N PHE A 163 -13.86 -17.01 -23.97
CA PHE A 163 -13.31 -16.58 -25.25
C PHE A 163 -13.86 -17.39 -26.44
N ALA A 164 -14.17 -18.67 -26.24
CA ALA A 164 -14.75 -19.52 -27.29
C ALA A 164 -16.20 -19.17 -27.64
N SER A 165 -16.97 -18.58 -26.70
CA SER A 165 -18.42 -18.41 -26.84
C SER A 165 -18.92 -16.96 -26.85
N SER A 166 -18.15 -16.01 -26.30
CA SER A 166 -18.55 -14.61 -26.17
C SER A 166 -18.56 -13.84 -27.48
N GLY A 167 -17.84 -14.33 -28.50
CA GLY A 167 -17.58 -13.59 -29.73
C GLY A 167 -16.48 -12.54 -29.59
N ILE A 168 -15.81 -12.47 -28.43
CA ILE A 168 -14.64 -11.62 -28.19
C ILE A 168 -13.38 -12.47 -28.39
N GLY A 169 -12.54 -12.06 -29.34
CA GLY A 169 -11.27 -12.73 -29.65
C GLY A 169 -10.14 -12.32 -28.70
N LYS A 170 -9.23 -13.25 -28.39
CA LYS A 170 -8.01 -12.92 -27.63
C LYS A 170 -7.09 -11.96 -28.40
N ASP A 171 -7.12 -12.04 -29.73
CA ASP A 171 -6.37 -11.19 -30.67
C ASP A 171 -6.91 -9.75 -30.76
N GLU A 172 -8.05 -9.45 -30.14
CA GLU A 172 -8.54 -8.08 -29.96
C GLU A 172 -7.81 -7.35 -28.81
N PHE A 173 -7.08 -8.08 -27.98
CA PHE A 173 -6.30 -7.53 -26.87
C PHE A 173 -4.81 -7.48 -27.19
N ASN A 174 -4.07 -6.66 -26.44
CA ASN A 174 -2.62 -6.61 -26.56
C ASN A 174 -2.00 -7.94 -26.09
N ASP A 175 -1.12 -8.53 -26.90
CA ASP A 175 -0.45 -9.80 -26.61
C ASP A 175 0.27 -9.81 -25.25
N VAL A 176 0.84 -8.68 -24.81
CA VAL A 176 1.50 -8.57 -23.50
C VAL A 176 0.51 -8.83 -22.37
N LEU A 177 -0.72 -8.31 -22.49
CA LEU A 177 -1.77 -8.51 -21.48
C LEU A 177 -2.26 -9.96 -21.48
N ILE A 178 -2.53 -10.53 -22.65
CA ILE A 178 -2.97 -11.92 -22.78
C ILE A 178 -1.90 -12.88 -22.24
N ASN A 179 -0.63 -12.64 -22.55
CA ASN A 179 0.47 -13.46 -22.06
C ASN A 179 0.60 -13.36 -20.53
N GLN A 180 0.44 -12.17 -19.95
CA GLN A 180 0.55 -11.96 -18.50
C GLN A 180 -0.52 -12.73 -17.71
N ILE A 181 -1.72 -12.88 -18.26
CA ILE A 181 -2.85 -13.58 -17.61
C ILE A 181 -3.01 -15.03 -18.07
N THR A 182 -2.07 -15.55 -18.85
CA THR A 182 -2.05 -16.95 -19.30
C THR A 182 -1.13 -17.78 -18.40
N VAL A 183 -1.67 -18.82 -17.78
CA VAL A 183 -0.97 -19.71 -16.85
C VAL A 183 -1.14 -21.13 -17.33
N ASP A 184 -0.04 -21.88 -17.45
CA ASP A 184 -0.03 -23.26 -17.95
C ASP A 184 -0.77 -23.46 -19.29
N GLY A 185 -0.72 -22.44 -20.15
CA GLY A 185 -1.36 -22.43 -21.48
C GLY A 185 -2.86 -22.13 -21.47
N GLN A 186 -3.44 -21.75 -20.33
CA GLN A 186 -4.84 -21.34 -20.20
C GLN A 186 -4.93 -19.87 -19.83
N THR A 187 -5.79 -19.12 -20.52
CA THR A 187 -6.07 -17.71 -20.18
C THR A 187 -7.02 -17.69 -18.98
N MET A 188 -6.58 -17.10 -17.86
CA MET A 188 -7.27 -17.18 -16.56
C MET A 188 -8.11 -15.94 -16.23
N ALA A 189 -8.04 -14.89 -17.05
CA ALA A 189 -8.78 -13.66 -16.84
C ALA A 189 -9.15 -13.01 -18.20
N VAL A 190 -10.08 -12.05 -18.16
CA VAL A 190 -10.41 -11.19 -19.30
C VAL A 190 -9.82 -9.81 -19.05
N PRO A 191 -9.01 -9.24 -19.95
CA PRO A 191 -8.50 -7.88 -19.77
C PRO A 191 -9.67 -6.88 -19.69
N PHE A 192 -9.70 -6.07 -18.63
CA PHE A 192 -10.75 -5.09 -18.37
C PHE A 192 -10.26 -3.67 -18.60
N ASP A 193 -9.13 -3.32 -17.97
CA ASP A 193 -8.44 -2.06 -18.14
C ASP A 193 -6.93 -2.29 -18.31
N ASN A 194 -6.23 -1.23 -18.66
CA ASN A 194 -4.77 -1.20 -18.65
C ASN A 194 -4.31 0.17 -18.15
N HIS A 195 -3.31 0.15 -17.28
CA HIS A 195 -2.83 1.34 -16.61
C HIS A 195 -1.43 1.70 -17.05
N GLY A 196 -1.25 2.96 -17.46
CA GLY A 196 0.08 3.53 -17.62
C GLY A 196 0.61 4.00 -16.27
N TRP A 197 1.84 3.64 -15.93
CA TRP A 197 2.55 4.21 -14.77
C TRP A 197 3.34 5.44 -15.21
N LEU A 198 2.97 6.61 -14.72
CA LEU A 198 3.43 7.90 -15.24
C LEU A 198 3.85 8.85 -14.11
N LEU A 199 4.57 9.90 -14.48
CA LEU A 199 4.78 11.06 -13.59
C LEU A 199 3.65 12.06 -13.79
N TRP A 200 2.90 12.30 -12.73
CA TRP A 200 1.97 13.43 -12.63
C TRP A 200 2.68 14.59 -11.95
N TYR A 201 2.52 15.79 -12.49
CA TYR A 201 3.10 17.00 -11.90
C TYR A 201 2.12 18.17 -11.89
N ASN A 202 2.08 18.94 -10.80
CA ASN A 202 1.17 20.08 -10.65
C ASN A 202 1.85 21.36 -11.13
N THR A 203 1.47 21.85 -12.31
CA THR A 203 2.10 23.03 -12.92
C THR A 203 1.97 24.27 -12.06
N LYS A 204 0.81 24.48 -11.41
CA LYS A 204 0.58 25.61 -10.52
C LYS A 204 1.53 25.58 -9.32
N VAL A 205 1.67 24.43 -8.67
CA VAL A 205 2.56 24.30 -7.50
C VAL A 205 4.03 24.55 -7.88
N ILE A 206 4.44 24.07 -9.06
CA ILE A 206 5.79 24.30 -9.59
C ILE A 206 6.02 25.79 -9.90
N GLU A 207 5.05 26.45 -10.57
CA GLU A 207 5.12 27.88 -10.89
C GLU A 207 5.11 28.77 -9.63
N ASP A 208 4.29 28.44 -8.63
CA ASP A 208 4.23 29.15 -7.34
C ASP A 208 5.59 29.06 -6.59
N ALA A 209 6.36 27.98 -6.79
CA ALA A 209 7.72 27.82 -6.29
C ALA A 209 8.79 28.53 -7.15
N GLY A 210 8.38 29.22 -8.23
CA GLY A 210 9.27 29.96 -9.13
C GLY A 210 10.01 29.09 -10.15
N LEU A 211 9.52 27.89 -10.44
CA LEU A 211 10.11 26.94 -11.40
C LEU A 211 9.29 26.89 -12.70
N ASP A 212 9.91 26.48 -13.82
CA ASP A 212 9.24 26.35 -15.12
C ASP A 212 8.76 24.91 -15.33
N PRO A 213 7.44 24.63 -15.33
CA PRO A 213 6.91 23.27 -15.51
C PRO A 213 7.23 22.65 -16.88
N ASN A 214 7.71 23.42 -17.86
CA ASN A 214 8.13 22.89 -19.16
C ASN A 214 9.60 22.41 -19.17
N ASN A 215 10.35 22.64 -18.09
CA ASN A 215 11.76 22.28 -17.98
C ASN A 215 12.00 21.38 -16.75
N LEU A 216 11.28 20.24 -16.69
CA LEU A 216 11.33 19.29 -15.58
C LEU A 216 12.75 18.75 -15.33
N PRO A 217 13.07 18.36 -14.09
CA PRO A 217 14.36 17.75 -13.74
C PRO A 217 14.58 16.44 -14.52
N THR A 218 15.81 16.25 -14.98
CA THR A 218 16.20 15.12 -15.85
C THR A 218 17.02 14.04 -15.15
N ASN A 219 17.39 14.29 -13.89
CA ASN A 219 18.16 13.38 -13.04
C ASN A 219 17.80 13.56 -11.57
N GLY A 220 18.28 12.64 -10.71
CA GLY A 220 17.95 12.63 -9.28
C GLY A 220 18.43 13.85 -8.51
N ASP A 221 19.60 14.41 -8.86
CA ASP A 221 20.15 15.60 -8.17
C ASP A 221 19.30 16.85 -8.47
N GLU A 222 18.93 17.05 -9.74
CA GLU A 222 17.99 18.11 -10.14
C GLU A 222 16.62 17.92 -9.48
N PHE A 223 16.13 16.68 -9.41
CA PHE A 223 14.86 16.35 -8.78
C PHE A 223 14.86 16.69 -7.29
N ILE A 224 15.93 16.37 -6.55
CA ILE A 224 16.06 16.72 -5.13
C ILE A 224 16.05 18.24 -4.95
N GLN A 225 16.80 18.98 -5.77
CA GLN A 225 16.84 20.45 -5.69
C GLN A 225 15.45 21.06 -5.90
N TRP A 226 14.73 20.60 -6.92
CA TRP A 226 13.34 21.03 -7.18
C TRP A 226 12.43 20.67 -6.02
N ALA A 227 12.49 19.44 -5.55
CA ALA A 227 11.63 18.97 -4.47
C ALA A 227 11.88 19.77 -3.17
N GLN A 228 13.12 20.15 -2.87
CA GLN A 228 13.46 21.02 -1.73
C GLN A 228 12.94 22.45 -1.91
N GLN A 229 13.04 23.02 -3.12
CA GLN A 229 12.52 24.36 -3.41
C GLN A 229 11.00 24.42 -3.39
N ILE A 230 10.32 23.34 -3.77
CA ILE A 230 8.85 23.28 -3.76
C ILE A 230 8.31 23.02 -2.36
N THR A 231 8.98 22.14 -1.59
CA THR A 231 8.48 21.74 -0.27
C THR A 231 8.46 22.95 0.65
N THR A 232 7.32 23.20 1.29
CA THR A 232 7.15 24.29 2.25
C THR A 232 6.35 23.86 3.47
N ASP A 233 6.81 24.28 4.65
CA ASP A 233 6.05 24.13 5.88
C ASP A 233 4.92 25.16 6.02
N VAL A 234 4.09 25.01 7.04
CA VAL A 234 3.00 25.96 7.35
C VAL A 234 3.47 27.39 7.65
N ASN A 235 4.77 27.60 7.88
CA ASN A 235 5.39 28.91 8.08
C ASN A 235 6.03 29.46 6.80
N GLY A 236 5.92 28.75 5.67
CA GLY A 236 6.50 29.12 4.38
C GLY A 236 8.01 28.89 4.28
N LYS A 237 8.58 28.04 5.13
CA LYS A 237 10.01 27.68 5.08
C LYS A 237 10.24 26.42 4.26
N HIS A 238 11.39 26.36 3.61
CA HIS A 238 11.84 25.19 2.86
C HIS A 238 12.69 24.25 3.74
N PRO A 239 12.85 22.96 3.38
CA PRO A 239 13.71 22.01 4.13
C PRO A 239 15.15 22.47 4.35
N THR A 240 15.66 23.38 3.51
CA THR A 240 17.02 23.95 3.63
C THR A 240 17.11 25.15 4.57
N ASP A 241 15.97 25.70 4.99
CA ASP A 241 15.92 26.89 5.82
C ASP A 241 16.05 26.58 7.32
N GLU A 242 16.61 27.52 8.07
CA GLU A 242 16.71 27.37 9.52
C GLU A 242 15.33 27.36 10.18
N GLY A 243 15.04 26.29 10.92
CA GLY A 243 13.80 26.11 11.65
C GLY A 243 12.60 25.73 10.77
N PHE A 244 12.84 25.02 9.67
CA PHE A 244 11.81 24.26 8.95
C PHE A 244 11.09 23.28 9.89
N ASP A 245 9.76 23.33 9.89
CA ASP A 245 8.89 22.44 10.66
C ASP A 245 8.53 21.20 9.83
N LYS A 246 9.41 20.20 9.88
CA LYS A 246 9.24 18.91 9.19
C LYS A 246 7.98 18.14 9.61
N ASP A 247 7.40 18.47 10.76
CA ASP A 247 6.22 17.79 11.31
C ASP A 247 4.92 18.48 10.86
N ASN A 248 5.01 19.71 10.31
CA ASN A 248 3.88 20.49 9.78
C ASN A 248 4.15 21.02 8.36
N VAL A 249 4.34 20.11 7.41
CA VAL A 249 4.54 20.45 5.99
C VAL A 249 3.21 20.75 5.30
N GLN A 250 3.11 21.89 4.60
CA GLN A 250 1.91 22.33 3.90
C GLN A 250 1.87 21.87 2.44
N VAL A 251 3.00 21.97 1.74
CA VAL A 251 3.17 21.56 0.34
C VAL A 251 4.36 20.63 0.25
N TRP A 252 4.16 19.47 -0.36
CA TRP A 252 5.19 18.46 -0.58
C TRP A 252 5.76 18.53 -2.00
N GLY A 253 7.08 18.42 -2.11
CA GLY A 253 7.75 18.31 -3.40
C GLY A 253 7.36 17.03 -4.12
N MET A 254 7.25 15.91 -3.41
CA MET A 254 6.84 14.65 -4.00
C MET A 254 6.16 13.70 -3.02
N GLU A 255 5.49 12.69 -3.55
CA GLU A 255 4.89 11.61 -2.75
C GLU A 255 5.41 10.25 -3.23
N PHE A 256 5.64 9.36 -2.28
CA PHE A 256 5.97 7.97 -2.55
C PHE A 256 4.71 7.11 -2.48
N THR A 257 4.25 6.69 -3.66
CA THR A 257 3.09 5.79 -3.80
C THR A 257 3.53 4.46 -4.39
N TRP A 258 2.67 3.45 -4.23
CA TRP A 258 2.81 2.10 -4.79
C TRP A 258 4.24 1.55 -4.80
N PRO A 259 4.81 1.19 -3.63
CA PRO A 259 6.18 0.68 -3.53
C PRO A 259 6.46 -0.47 -4.50
N ARG A 260 5.45 -1.31 -4.79
CA ARG A 260 5.53 -2.42 -5.75
C ARG A 260 5.86 -2.02 -7.19
N TYR A 261 5.56 -0.78 -7.61
CA TYR A 261 5.89 -0.24 -8.93
C TYR A 261 7.07 0.74 -8.86
N THR A 262 7.05 1.61 -7.85
CA THR A 262 8.03 2.69 -7.69
C THR A 262 9.42 2.18 -7.30
N VAL A 263 9.51 1.15 -6.46
CA VAL A 263 10.81 0.60 -6.05
C VAL A 263 11.50 -0.12 -7.21
N PRO A 264 10.87 -1.09 -7.94
CA PRO A 264 11.52 -1.73 -9.08
C PRO A 264 11.99 -0.76 -10.17
N THR A 265 11.17 0.24 -10.51
CA THR A 265 11.53 1.26 -11.51
C THR A 265 12.74 2.09 -11.10
N THR A 266 12.89 2.39 -9.80
CA THR A 266 14.08 3.09 -9.29
C THR A 266 15.29 2.16 -9.21
N LEU A 267 15.11 0.90 -8.80
CA LEU A 267 16.18 -0.11 -8.80
C LEU A 267 16.82 -0.20 -10.18
N TRP A 268 16.02 -0.31 -11.24
CA TRP A 268 16.53 -0.41 -12.61
C TRP A 268 17.30 0.83 -13.06
N GLN A 269 16.88 2.03 -12.66
CA GLN A 269 17.60 3.28 -12.96
C GLN A 269 18.99 3.32 -12.32
N PHE A 270 19.15 2.68 -11.16
CA PHE A 270 20.43 2.54 -10.48
C PHE A 270 21.23 1.32 -10.96
N GLY A 271 20.69 0.51 -11.88
CA GLY A 271 21.31 -0.73 -12.37
C GLY A 271 21.09 -1.95 -11.45
N GLY A 272 20.24 -1.83 -10.43
CA GLY A 272 19.82 -2.92 -9.55
C GLY A 272 18.59 -3.68 -10.08
N SER A 273 18.19 -4.75 -9.37
CA SER A 273 17.00 -5.54 -9.67
C SER A 273 16.50 -6.23 -8.39
N VAL A 274 15.23 -6.65 -8.40
CA VAL A 274 14.64 -7.47 -7.32
C VAL A 274 15.18 -8.90 -7.36
N ILE A 275 15.34 -9.45 -8.56
CA ILE A 275 15.75 -10.84 -8.82
C ILE A 275 16.71 -10.90 -10.01
N SER A 276 17.57 -11.93 -10.04
CA SER A 276 18.44 -12.24 -11.17
C SER A 276 17.63 -12.56 -12.42
N GLU A 277 18.24 -12.38 -13.60
CA GLU A 277 17.60 -12.62 -14.90
C GLU A 277 17.06 -14.06 -15.06
N ASP A 278 17.71 -15.05 -14.43
CA ASP A 278 17.26 -16.43 -14.42
C ASP A 278 16.14 -16.74 -13.42
N GLY A 279 15.72 -15.74 -12.63
CA GLY A 279 14.65 -15.84 -11.64
C GLY A 279 15.01 -16.67 -10.40
N LYS A 280 16.29 -16.99 -10.17
CA LYS A 280 16.70 -17.94 -9.11
C LYS A 280 17.34 -17.30 -7.87
N THR A 281 17.79 -16.05 -7.97
CA THR A 281 18.54 -15.39 -6.90
C THR A 281 17.94 -14.02 -6.60
N ALA A 282 17.58 -13.76 -5.35
CA ALA A 282 17.21 -12.41 -4.93
C ALA A 282 18.44 -11.49 -4.97
N THR A 283 18.30 -10.30 -5.56
CA THR A 283 19.41 -9.35 -5.81
C THR A 283 19.25 -8.01 -5.09
N LEU A 284 18.22 -7.87 -4.25
CA LEU A 284 17.89 -6.63 -3.52
C LEU A 284 19.00 -6.10 -2.60
N ASN A 285 19.98 -6.93 -2.24
CA ASN A 285 21.11 -6.53 -1.39
C ASN A 285 22.37 -6.10 -2.18
N SER A 286 22.27 -5.94 -3.51
CA SER A 286 23.38 -5.40 -4.31
C SER A 286 23.67 -3.93 -3.93
N PRO A 287 24.91 -3.43 -4.12
CA PRO A 287 25.23 -2.03 -3.87
C PRO A 287 24.32 -1.05 -4.61
N GLU A 288 23.94 -1.37 -5.85
CA GLU A 288 23.02 -0.59 -6.68
C GLU A 288 21.62 -0.55 -6.09
N SER A 289 21.13 -1.70 -5.61
CA SER A 289 19.81 -1.82 -5.01
C SER A 289 19.73 -1.07 -3.67
N ILE A 290 20.79 -1.17 -2.86
CA ILE A 290 20.91 -0.42 -1.60
C ILE A 290 20.91 1.09 -1.89
N ALA A 291 21.63 1.55 -2.92
CA ALA A 291 21.67 2.97 -3.30
C ALA A 291 20.29 3.49 -3.73
N ALA A 292 19.53 2.71 -4.49
CA ALA A 292 18.17 3.09 -4.90
C ALA A 292 17.20 3.18 -3.71
N ILE A 293 17.28 2.26 -2.75
CA ILE A 293 16.48 2.34 -1.52
C ILE A 293 16.92 3.52 -0.65
N GLN A 294 18.23 3.77 -0.56
CA GLN A 294 18.76 4.93 0.17
C GLN A 294 18.28 6.25 -0.45
N TYR A 295 18.13 6.33 -1.77
CA TYR A 295 17.56 7.50 -2.44
C TYR A 295 16.14 7.80 -1.93
N TRP A 296 15.25 6.79 -1.88
CA TRP A 296 13.90 6.95 -1.33
C TRP A 296 13.91 7.30 0.16
N HIS A 297 14.76 6.65 0.94
CA HIS A 297 14.93 6.95 2.36
C HIS A 297 15.36 8.41 2.56
N ASP A 298 16.34 8.89 1.79
CA ASP A 298 16.85 10.25 1.90
C ASP A 298 15.79 11.29 1.51
N LEU A 299 14.97 11.03 0.49
CA LEU A 299 13.86 11.93 0.12
C LEU A 299 12.89 12.16 1.30
N MET A 300 12.58 11.12 2.07
CA MET A 300 11.65 11.21 3.21
C MET A 300 12.32 11.75 4.48
N TYR A 301 13.49 11.24 4.84
CA TYR A 301 14.03 11.37 6.20
C TYR A 301 15.27 12.26 6.31
N LYS A 302 15.85 12.66 5.17
CA LYS A 302 17.02 13.56 5.14
C LYS A 302 16.69 14.89 4.47
N TYR A 303 16.04 14.83 3.31
CA TYR A 303 15.63 16.00 2.55
C TYR A 303 14.23 16.49 2.91
N TYR A 304 13.42 15.65 3.56
CA TYR A 304 12.06 15.98 4.00
C TYR A 304 11.18 16.53 2.88
N VAL A 305 11.32 15.99 1.68
CA VAL A 305 10.56 16.43 0.48
C VAL A 305 9.40 15.49 0.13
N ALA A 306 9.27 14.39 0.88
CA ALA A 306 8.20 13.42 0.77
C ALA A 306 7.66 13.04 2.15
N PRO A 307 6.34 12.80 2.29
CA PRO A 307 5.78 12.33 3.54
C PRO A 307 6.42 11.02 4.01
N PRO A 308 6.60 10.84 5.33
CA PRO A 308 7.07 9.58 5.87
C PRO A 308 6.04 8.47 5.60
N ALA A 309 6.53 7.24 5.45
CA ALA A 309 5.70 6.07 5.18
C ALA A 309 4.99 5.56 6.45
N VAL A 310 4.01 6.33 6.95
CA VAL A 310 3.21 6.00 8.15
C VAL A 310 1.78 5.59 7.80
N PRO A 311 1.15 4.69 8.59
CA PRO A 311 -0.27 4.37 8.42
C PRO A 311 -1.16 5.61 8.53
N GLY A 312 -2.26 5.63 7.76
CA GLY A 312 -3.25 6.72 7.80
C GLY A 312 -2.82 8.01 7.10
N LYS A 313 -1.71 8.01 6.36
CA LYS A 313 -1.35 9.16 5.51
C LYS A 313 -2.45 9.45 4.49
N MET A 314 -2.62 10.75 4.17
CA MET A 314 -3.53 11.17 3.11
C MET A 314 -3.08 10.56 1.77
N TRP A 315 -4.03 10.18 0.93
CA TRP A 315 -3.72 9.67 -0.40
C TRP A 315 -3.13 10.77 -1.29
N ALA A 316 -2.16 10.42 -2.14
CA ALA A 316 -1.43 11.35 -3.01
C ALA A 316 -2.36 12.18 -3.91
N GLY A 317 -3.40 11.55 -4.45
CA GLY A 317 -4.37 12.23 -5.32
C GLY A 317 -5.16 13.31 -4.60
N ASP A 318 -5.43 13.17 -3.30
CA ASP A 318 -6.11 14.20 -2.51
C ASP A 318 -5.19 15.39 -2.23
N LEU A 319 -3.91 15.12 -1.89
CA LEU A 319 -2.90 16.17 -1.75
C LEU A 319 -2.75 16.95 -3.06
N TYR A 320 -2.69 16.24 -4.19
CA TYR A 320 -2.55 16.85 -5.51
C TYR A 320 -3.74 17.72 -5.90
N LYS A 321 -4.99 17.23 -5.69
CA LYS A 321 -6.22 18.00 -5.93
C LYS A 321 -6.28 19.28 -5.10
N ASN A 322 -5.69 19.27 -3.90
CA ASN A 322 -5.63 20.41 -2.99
C ASN A 322 -4.43 21.34 -3.24
N ASN A 323 -3.64 21.12 -4.30
CA ASN A 323 -2.39 21.86 -4.57
C ASN A 323 -1.35 21.74 -3.44
N GLN A 324 -1.32 20.60 -2.74
CA GLN A 324 -0.39 20.31 -1.64
C GLN A 324 0.72 19.33 -2.06
N LEU A 325 0.81 19.01 -3.35
CA LEU A 325 1.78 18.06 -3.89
C LEU A 325 2.19 18.46 -5.31
N ALA A 326 3.50 18.54 -5.56
CA ALA A 326 4.01 18.79 -6.91
C ALA A 326 4.14 17.52 -7.75
N PHE A 327 4.86 16.50 -7.28
CA PHE A 327 5.16 15.30 -8.07
C PHE A 327 4.55 14.03 -7.45
N MET A 328 3.91 13.21 -8.27
CA MET A 328 3.62 11.82 -7.90
C MET A 328 3.82 10.88 -9.09
N TRP A 329 4.49 9.76 -8.83
CA TRP A 329 4.48 8.63 -9.75
C TRP A 329 3.21 7.86 -9.49
N GLU A 330 2.30 7.81 -10.45
CA GLU A 330 0.98 7.26 -10.22
C GLU A 330 0.39 6.74 -11.54
N GLY A 331 -0.64 5.90 -11.46
CA GLY A 331 -1.27 5.35 -12.64
C GLY A 331 -2.24 6.31 -13.32
N THR A 332 -2.67 5.94 -14.53
CA THR A 332 -3.69 6.67 -15.32
C THR A 332 -5.08 6.75 -14.68
N TRP A 333 -5.30 6.08 -13.55
CA TRP A 333 -6.54 6.11 -12.76
C TRP A 333 -6.71 7.35 -11.87
N THR A 334 -5.66 8.17 -11.76
CA THR A 334 -5.61 9.31 -10.82
C THR A 334 -6.17 10.60 -11.40
#